data_AF-A0A6G3XA84-F1
#
_entry.id   AF-A0A6G3XA84-F1
#
_cell.length_a   1.000
_cell.length_b   1.000
_cell.length_c   1.000
_cell.angle_alpha   90.00
_cell.angle_beta   90.00
_cell.angle_gamma   90.00
#
_symmetry.space_group_name_H-M   'P 1'
#
loop_
_entity.id
_entity.type
_entity.pdbx_description
1 polymer ?
#
loop_
_entity_poly.entity_id
_entity_poly.type
_entity_poly.pdbx_seq_one_letter_code
_entity_poly.pdbx_strand_id
1 'polypeptide(L)'
;LAANVDYVLGDGAKLTVVSVQDWDDTAVHVGQHNALVGRDASFKSIVVTFGGDVVRLHPRVAYAATGGEAELFGLYFTDKGQHQEHRLL
;
A
#
# COMPACT_ATOMS: atom_id res chain seq x y z
N LEU A 1 13.65 1.79 7.85
CA LEU A 1 13.57 2.21 6.44
C LEU A 1 12.42 3.19 6.26
N ALA A 2 12.66 4.29 5.56
CA ALA A 2 11.61 5.18 5.08
C ALA A 2 11.65 5.18 3.55
N ALA A 3 10.56 4.76 2.90
CA ALA A 3 10.52 4.63 1.45
C ALA A 3 9.12 4.88 0.89
N ASN A 4 9.06 5.52 -0.27
CA ASN A 4 7.82 5.77 -0.99
C ASN A 4 7.79 4.96 -2.29
N VAL A 5 6.58 4.57 -2.69
CA VAL A 5 6.31 3.93 -3.98
C VAL A 5 5.19 4.68 -4.67
N ASP A 6 5.43 5.09 -5.91
CA ASP A 6 4.46 5.79 -6.75
C ASP A 6 4.06 4.91 -7.94
N TYR A 7 2.76 4.64 -8.06
CA TYR A 7 2.16 3.91 -9.18
C TYR A 7 1.45 4.91 -10.10
N VAL A 8 1.82 4.92 -11.39
CA VAL A 8 1.13 5.72 -12.41
C VAL A 8 0.47 4.76 -13.39
N LEU A 9 -0.87 4.70 -13.35
CA LEU A 9 -1.66 3.87 -14.24
C LEU A 9 -2.18 4.75 -15.37
N GLY A 10 -1.77 4.43 -16.60
CA GLY A 10 -2.34 5.05 -17.81
C GLY A 10 -3.80 4.64 -18.04
N ASP A 11 -4.43 5.27 -19.02
CA ASP A 11 -5.82 4.98 -19.38
C ASP A 11 -6.02 3.50 -19.75
N GLY A 12 -7.05 2.87 -19.18
CA GLY A 12 -7.38 1.45 -19.37
C GLY A 12 -6.40 0.46 -18.71
N ALA A 13 -5.38 0.95 -18.00
CA ALA A 13 -4.38 0.08 -17.38
C ALA A 13 -4.97 -0.74 -16.24
N LYS A 14 -4.52 -1.98 -16.10
CA LYS A 14 -4.90 -2.86 -15.00
C LYS A 14 -3.65 -3.29 -14.26
N LEU A 15 -3.54 -2.91 -12.99
CA LEU A 15 -2.40 -3.23 -12.16
C LEU A 15 -2.85 -3.87 -10.85
N THR A 16 -2.25 -5.02 -10.52
CA THR A 16 -2.31 -5.61 -9.18
C THR A 16 -0.93 -5.56 -8.57
N VAL A 17 -0.84 -5.01 -7.36
CA VAL A 17 0.39 -4.98 -6.55
C VAL A 17 0.15 -5.76 -5.27
N VAL A 18 1.08 -6.67 -4.99
CA VAL A 18 1.16 -7.35 -3.69
C VAL A 18 2.46 -6.89 -3.03
N SER A 19 2.33 -6.26 -1.88
CA SER A 19 3.44 -5.75 -1.09
C SER A 19 3.52 -6.54 0.22
N VAL A 20 4.67 -7.18 0.46
CA VAL A 20 4.90 -7.99 1.65
C VAL A 20 5.96 -7.31 2.52
N GLN A 21 5.62 -7.07 3.78
CA GLN A 21 6.52 -6.58 4.80
C GLN A 21 6.86 -7.74 5.72
N ASP A 22 7.99 -8.37 5.44
CA ASP A 22 8.58 -9.44 6.22
C ASP A 22 9.88 -8.93 6.81
N TRP A 23 9.75 -8.17 7.90
CA TRP A 23 10.86 -7.51 8.55
C TRP A 23 11.22 -8.21 9.86
N ASP A 24 12.49 -8.16 10.24
CA ASP A 24 12.95 -8.56 11.56
C ASP A 24 12.20 -7.81 12.67
N ASP A 25 12.05 -8.43 13.84
CA ASP A 25 11.24 -7.93 14.96
C ASP A 25 11.63 -6.55 15.49
N THR A 26 12.86 -6.09 15.22
CA THR A 26 13.37 -4.78 15.66
C THR A 26 13.29 -3.70 14.58
N ALA A 27 12.83 -4.07 13.38
CA ALA A 27 12.84 -3.16 12.25
C ALA A 27 11.73 -2.13 12.34
N VAL A 28 12.07 -0.89 11.99
CA VAL A 28 11.13 0.20 11.78
C VAL A 28 10.96 0.44 10.29
N HIS A 29 9.74 0.34 9.78
CA HIS A 29 9.38 0.65 8.40
C HIS A 29 8.26 1.68 8.36
N VAL A 30 8.51 2.79 7.68
CA VAL A 30 7.47 3.79 7.38
C VAL A 30 7.45 4.00 5.88
N GLY A 31 6.28 3.95 5.26
CA GLY A 31 6.19 4.11 3.82
C GLY A 31 4.86 4.68 3.35
N GLN A 32 4.94 5.34 2.20
CA GLN A 32 3.79 5.89 1.50
C GLN A 32 3.66 5.24 0.12
N HIS A 33 2.48 4.73 -0.18
CA HIS A 33 2.14 4.13 -1.47
C HIS A 33 1.13 5.03 -2.18
N ASN A 34 1.56 5.77 -3.19
CA ASN A 34 0.64 6.62 -3.96
C ASN A 34 0.26 5.95 -5.27
N ALA A 35 -1.01 6.03 -5.66
CA ALA A 35 -1.47 5.63 -6.98
C ALA A 35 -2.18 6.78 -7.69
N LEU A 36 -1.78 7.08 -8.92
CA LEU A 36 -2.52 7.92 -9.85
C LEU A 36 -3.20 7.03 -10.90
N VAL A 37 -4.54 6.99 -10.87
CA VAL A 37 -5.36 6.08 -11.68
C VAL A 37 -5.96 6.83 -12.87
N GLY A 38 -5.60 6.41 -14.09
CA GLY A 38 -6.11 6.96 -15.36
C GLY A 38 -7.58 6.62 -15.66
N ARG A 39 -8.06 7.07 -16.82
CA ARG A 39 -9.44 6.80 -17.27
C ARG A 39 -9.66 5.31 -17.43
N ASP A 40 -10.76 4.79 -16.92
CA ASP A 40 -11.14 3.36 -17.04
C ASP A 40 -10.04 2.38 -16.58
N ALA A 41 -9.14 2.82 -15.69
CA ALA A 41 -8.03 2.01 -15.18
C ALA A 41 -8.42 1.31 -13.87
N SER A 42 -7.89 0.10 -13.65
CA SER A 42 -8.14 -0.72 -12.46
C SER A 42 -6.87 -0.87 -11.64
N PHE A 43 -6.90 -0.44 -10.38
CA PHE A 43 -5.82 -0.65 -9.42
C PHE A 43 -6.24 -1.59 -8.29
N LYS A 44 -5.43 -2.61 -8.02
CA LYS A 44 -5.58 -3.48 -6.86
C LYS A 44 -4.30 -3.48 -6.04
N SER A 45 -4.39 -3.05 -4.79
CA SER A 45 -3.27 -3.05 -3.85
C SER A 45 -3.55 -4.04 -2.72
N ILE A 46 -2.63 -4.95 -2.47
CA ILE A 46 -2.69 -5.90 -1.37
C ILE A 46 -1.43 -5.71 -0.53
N VAL A 47 -1.58 -5.34 0.73
CA VAL A 47 -0.48 -5.10 1.65
C VAL A 47 -0.56 -6.13 2.79
N VAL A 48 0.51 -6.89 2.99
CA VAL A 48 0.58 -7.93 4.01
C VAL A 48 1.82 -7.71 4.88
N THR A 49 1.63 -7.59 6.20
CA THR A 49 2.72 -7.38 7.15
C THR A 49 2.83 -8.54 8.14
N PHE A 50 4.00 -9.17 8.21
CA PHE A 50 4.32 -10.32 9.06
C PHE A 50 5.30 -10.03 10.20
N GLY A 51 5.95 -8.86 10.21
CA GLY A 51 6.92 -8.52 11.23
C GLY A 51 7.32 -7.04 11.23
N GLY A 52 8.25 -6.69 12.12
CA GLY A 52 8.69 -5.33 12.40
C GLY A 52 8.16 -4.78 13.72
N ASP A 53 9.02 -4.05 14.43
CA ASP A 53 8.68 -3.32 15.67
C ASP A 53 7.62 -2.26 15.38
N VAL A 54 7.85 -1.47 14.33
CA VAL A 54 6.90 -0.45 13.87
C VAL A 54 6.80 -0.52 12.36
N VAL A 55 5.61 -0.78 11.83
CA VAL A 55 5.31 -0.71 10.39
C VAL A 55 4.14 0.24 10.16
N ARG A 56 4.38 1.33 9.44
CA ARG A 56 3.34 2.31 9.09
C ARG A 56 3.28 2.47 7.60
N LEU A 57 2.15 2.07 7.00
CA LEU A 57 1.92 2.15 5.56
C LEU A 57 0.68 2.96 5.25
N HIS A 58 0.85 3.93 4.38
CA HIS A 58 -0.17 4.90 4.02
C HIS A 58 -0.44 4.82 2.51
N PRO A 59 -1.38 3.96 2.07
CA PRO A 59 -1.83 3.96 0.68
C PRO A 59 -2.76 5.15 0.41
N ARG A 60 -2.51 5.87 -0.69
CA ARG A 60 -3.33 6.97 -1.17
C ARG A 60 -3.64 6.78 -2.65
N VAL A 61 -4.90 7.01 -3.03
CA VAL A 61 -5.33 6.95 -4.43
C VAL A 61 -5.80 8.32 -4.89
N ALA A 62 -5.33 8.74 -6.06
CA ALA A 62 -5.85 9.87 -6.80
C ALA A 62 -6.35 9.38 -8.17
N TYR A 63 -7.47 9.92 -8.63
CA TYR A 63 -8.03 9.62 -9.95
C TYR A 63 -7.75 10.78 -10.90
N ALA A 64 -7.11 10.48 -12.03
CA ALA A 64 -6.78 11.45 -13.07
C ALA A 64 -7.94 11.67 -14.08
N ALA A 65 -8.89 10.73 -14.13
CA ALA A 65 -10.06 10.79 -15.01
C ALA A 65 -11.20 9.87 -14.52
N THR A 66 -12.36 9.93 -15.19
CA THR A 66 -13.55 9.12 -14.86
C THR A 66 -13.35 7.63 -15.13
N GLY A 67 -14.15 6.80 -14.46
CA GLY A 67 -14.19 5.35 -14.72
C GLY A 67 -13.06 4.54 -14.11
N GLY A 68 -12.08 5.19 -13.46
CA GLY A 68 -11.04 4.50 -12.71
C GLY A 68 -11.60 3.84 -11.44
N GLU A 69 -11.06 2.67 -11.09
CA GLU A 69 -11.39 1.92 -9.88
C GLU A 69 -10.13 1.57 -9.08
N ALA A 70 -10.24 1.56 -7.75
CA ALA A 70 -9.17 1.11 -6.87
C ALA A 70 -9.70 0.25 -5.71
N GLU A 71 -9.12 -0.93 -5.53
CA GLU A 71 -9.35 -1.82 -4.40
C GLU A 71 -8.08 -1.90 -3.55
N LEU A 72 -8.20 -1.68 -2.23
CA LEU A 72 -7.07 -1.70 -1.30
C LEU A 72 -7.36 -2.67 -0.16
N PHE A 73 -6.54 -3.70 -0.07
CA PHE A 73 -6.62 -4.74 0.95
C PHE A 73 -5.40 -4.68 1.86
N GLY A 74 -5.63 -4.80 3.16
CA GLY A 74 -4.59 -4.86 4.18
C GLY A 74 -4.78 -6.06 5.10
N LEU A 75 -3.68 -6.74 5.42
CA LEU A 75 -3.60 -7.78 6.43
C LEU A 75 -2.32 -7.61 7.24
N TYR A 76 -2.41 -7.65 8.55
CA TYR A 76 -1.23 -7.66 9.41
C TYR A 76 -1.46 -8.52 10.64
N PHE A 77 -0.37 -9.13 11.11
CA PHE A 77 -0.31 -9.89 12.36
C PHE A 77 0.60 -9.13 13.33
N THR A 78 0.12 -8.92 14.55
CA THR A 78 0.79 -8.11 15.56
C THR A 78 1.04 -8.96 16.80
N ASP A 79 2.31 -9.03 17.23
CA ASP A 79 2.67 -9.60 18.55
C ASP A 79 2.90 -8.48 19.59
N LYS A 80 3.07 -8.87 20.85
CA LYS A 80 3.24 -7.97 21.99
C LYS A 80 4.38 -6.97 21.75
N GLY A 81 4.04 -5.70 21.80
CA GLY A 81 5.00 -4.59 21.70
C GLY A 81 5.17 -4.06 20.28
N GLN A 82 4.73 -4.80 19.26
CA GLN A 82 4.78 -4.32 17.88
C GLN A 82 3.63 -3.36 17.56
N HIS A 83 3.85 -2.46 16.60
CA HIS A 83 2.88 -1.50 16.10
C HIS A 83 2.81 -1.55 14.57
N GLN A 84 1.79 -2.25 14.05
CA GLN A 84 1.46 -2.22 12.63
C GLN A 84 0.24 -1.35 12.35
N GLU A 85 0.38 -0.45 11.38
CA GLU A 85 -0.63 0.49 10.96
C GLU A 85 -0.72 0.50 9.43
N HIS A 86 -1.88 0.12 8.90
CA HIS A 86 -2.27 0.39 7.51
C HIS A 86 -3.38 1.44 7.53
N ARG A 87 -3.09 2.66 7.05
CA ARG A 87 -4.06 3.76 7.06
C ARG A 87 -4.41 4.19 5.64
N LEU A 88 -5.70 4.12 5.32
CA LEU A 88 -6.28 4.65 4.09
C LEU A 88 -6.75 6.09 4.32
N LEU A 89 -6.36 7.01 3.43
CA LEU A 89 -6.77 8.41 3.43
C LEU A 89 -7.12 8.90 2.02
#